data_AF-A0AAD7G324-F1
#
_entry.id   AF-A0AAD7G324-F1
#
_cell.length_a   1.000
_cell.length_b   1.000
_cell.length_c   1.000
_cell.angle_alpha   90.00
_cell.angle_beta   90.00
_cell.angle_gamma   90.00
#
_symmetry.space_group_name_H-M   'P 1'
#
loop_
_entity.id
_entity.type
_entity.pdbx_description
1 polymer ?
#
loop_
_entity_poly.entity_id
_entity_poly.type
_entity_poly.pdbx_seq_one_letter_code
_entity_poly.pdbx_strand_id
1 'polypeptide(L)'
;MEHLNWEGTLQAIQEKGKKPGIDWLKDKQSTHFALEAICWERSFIPWAIWKAGDSTTNLIESVHSDANREGVHCTLLGGLQKGQAFDSLKIRTLELQENFGIRPTYLSGHVSENAFTNLRRRDNAQRRALLAQDQQIVKFNNKIQSSYDALTRARERIAHKIQSNYANYDISEAVQKLLHTADKALEAHLKVVADGEELRGKGTGKIAILSFNLGD
;
A
#
# COMPACT_ATOMS: atom_id res chain seq x y z
N MET A 1 -2.73 -27.15 -3.69
CA MET A 1 -2.83 -28.40 -2.95
C MET A 1 -1.91 -29.36 -3.67
N GLU A 2 -0.89 -29.85 -2.99
CA GLU A 2 0.05 -30.85 -3.51
C GLU A 2 -0.50 -32.23 -3.15
N HIS A 3 -0.61 -33.14 -4.11
CA HIS A 3 -1.24 -34.44 -3.87
C HIS A 3 -0.18 -35.54 -3.85
N LEU A 4 0.17 -35.99 -2.63
CA LEU A 4 1.23 -36.98 -2.34
C LEU A 4 1.17 -38.27 -3.19
N ASN A 5 -0.01 -38.72 -3.60
CA ASN A 5 -0.18 -39.90 -4.47
C ASN A 5 -1.32 -39.73 -5.48
N TRP A 6 -1.11 -38.88 -6.48
CA TRP A 6 -2.14 -38.54 -7.47
C TRP A 6 -2.67 -39.77 -8.21
N GLU A 7 -1.77 -40.60 -8.74
CA GLU A 7 -2.08 -41.80 -9.49
C GLU A 7 -2.88 -42.81 -8.65
N GLY A 8 -2.50 -43.01 -7.39
CA GLY A 8 -3.23 -43.89 -6.47
C GLY A 8 -4.64 -43.40 -6.17
N THR A 9 -4.86 -42.08 -6.12
CA THR A 9 -6.21 -41.51 -5.94
C THR A 9 -7.08 -41.73 -7.17
N LEU A 10 -6.54 -41.56 -8.38
CA LEU A 10 -7.30 -41.84 -9.61
C LEU A 10 -7.70 -43.32 -9.68
N GLN A 11 -6.78 -44.23 -9.34
CA GLN A 11 -7.04 -45.66 -9.28
C GLN A 11 -8.11 -45.98 -8.22
N ALA A 12 -8.02 -45.39 -7.03
CA ALA A 12 -9.01 -45.58 -5.97
C ALA A 12 -10.41 -45.10 -6.38
N ILE A 13 -10.52 -44.01 -7.15
CA ILE A 13 -11.81 -43.52 -7.69
C ILE A 13 -12.41 -44.53 -8.66
N GLN A 14 -11.59 -45.12 -9.54
CA GLN A 14 -12.05 -46.15 -10.47
C GLN A 14 -12.47 -47.44 -9.75
N GLU A 15 -11.67 -47.91 -8.78
CA GLU A 15 -11.92 -49.15 -8.06
C GLU A 15 -13.13 -49.06 -7.11
N LYS A 16 -13.22 -47.98 -6.32
CA LYS A 16 -14.30 -47.80 -5.35
C LYS A 16 -15.58 -47.27 -6.00
N GLY A 17 -15.43 -46.35 -6.95
CA GLY A 17 -16.56 -45.73 -7.66
C GLY A 17 -17.12 -46.59 -8.79
N LYS A 18 -16.43 -47.66 -9.19
CA LYS A 18 -16.83 -48.57 -10.28
C LYS A 18 -17.19 -47.77 -11.54
N LYS A 19 -18.27 -48.14 -12.24
CA LYS A 19 -18.72 -47.48 -13.47
C LYS A 19 -18.94 -45.96 -13.31
N PRO A 20 -19.68 -45.46 -12.29
CA PRO A 20 -19.79 -44.02 -12.04
C PRO A 20 -18.45 -43.32 -11.84
N GLY A 21 -17.52 -43.93 -11.09
CA GLY A 21 -16.19 -43.37 -10.87
C GLY A 21 -15.35 -43.31 -12.14
N ILE A 22 -15.41 -44.35 -12.97
CA ILE A 22 -14.73 -44.41 -14.27
C ILE A 22 -15.29 -43.36 -15.22
N ASP A 23 -16.63 -43.27 -15.34
CA ASP A 23 -17.29 -42.32 -16.23
C ASP A 23 -17.02 -40.87 -15.78
N TRP A 24 -17.07 -40.60 -14.47
CA TRP A 24 -16.70 -39.29 -13.91
C TRP A 24 -15.24 -38.95 -14.18
N LEU A 25 -14.32 -39.89 -14.00
CA LEU A 25 -12.90 -39.63 -14.24
C LEU A 25 -12.63 -39.37 -15.73
N LYS A 26 -13.28 -40.13 -16.62
CA LYS A 26 -13.20 -39.93 -18.07
C LYS A 26 -13.72 -38.57 -18.50
N ASP A 27 -14.85 -38.14 -17.92
CA ASP A 27 -15.41 -36.80 -18.14
C ASP A 27 -14.40 -35.71 -17.73
N LYS A 28 -13.84 -35.81 -16.52
CA LYS A 28 -12.87 -34.83 -16.00
C LYS A 28 -11.55 -34.82 -16.79
N GLN A 29 -11.08 -35.98 -17.25
CA GLN A 29 -9.93 -36.08 -18.14
C GLN A 29 -10.21 -35.49 -19.52
N SER A 30 -11.41 -35.67 -20.07
CA SER A 30 -11.79 -35.10 -21.37
C SER A 30 -11.95 -33.59 -21.36
N THR A 31 -12.16 -33.00 -20.18
CA THR A 31 -12.33 -31.55 -20.03
C THR A 31 -10.97 -30.83 -19.98
N HIS A 32 -9.85 -31.54 -19.76
CA HIS A 32 -8.46 -31.07 -19.82
C HIS A 32 -8.05 -29.87 -18.93
N PHE A 33 -8.95 -29.32 -18.12
CA PHE A 33 -8.63 -28.30 -17.10
C PHE A 33 -9.19 -28.63 -15.72
N ALA A 34 -10.10 -29.59 -15.62
CA ALA A 34 -10.86 -29.86 -14.41
C ALA A 34 -9.99 -30.49 -13.30
N LEU A 35 -9.04 -31.36 -13.68
CA LEU A 35 -8.14 -32.00 -12.72
C LEU A 35 -7.04 -31.03 -12.25
N GLU A 36 -6.60 -30.16 -13.15
CA GLU A 36 -5.63 -29.08 -12.92
C GLU A 36 -6.22 -27.97 -12.04
N ALA A 37 -7.53 -27.72 -12.13
CA ALA A 37 -8.25 -26.84 -11.22
C ALA A 37 -8.30 -27.42 -9.79
N ILE A 38 -8.37 -28.75 -9.64
CA ILE A 38 -8.42 -29.44 -8.34
C ILE A 38 -7.01 -29.62 -7.74
N CYS A 39 -6.03 -29.94 -8.57
CA CYS A 39 -4.65 -30.21 -8.17
C CYS A 39 -3.69 -29.20 -8.80
N TRP A 40 -3.17 -28.31 -7.96
CA TRP A 40 -2.27 -27.24 -8.41
C TRP A 40 -1.00 -27.77 -9.09
N GLU A 41 -0.42 -28.88 -8.63
CA GLU A 41 0.80 -29.44 -9.22
C GLU A 41 0.64 -29.85 -10.68
N ARG A 42 -0.60 -30.06 -11.13
CA ARG A 42 -0.93 -30.34 -12.53
C ARG A 42 -1.31 -29.08 -13.32
N SER A 43 -1.49 -27.94 -12.65
CA SER A 43 -1.88 -26.68 -13.28
C SER A 43 -0.68 -25.88 -13.77
N PHE A 44 -0.87 -25.16 -14.87
CA PHE A 44 0.09 -24.17 -15.38
C PHE A 44 0.01 -22.81 -14.65
N ILE A 45 -0.91 -22.64 -13.70
CA ILE A 45 -1.11 -21.39 -12.97
C ILE A 45 -0.12 -21.29 -11.79
N PRO A 46 0.62 -20.18 -11.62
CA PRO A 46 1.48 -19.98 -10.46
C PRO A 46 0.73 -20.07 -9.13
N TRP A 47 1.34 -20.69 -8.12
CA TRP A 47 0.73 -20.98 -6.81
C TRP A 47 0.05 -19.76 -6.16
N ALA A 48 0.73 -18.61 -6.19
CA ALA A 48 0.21 -17.37 -5.59
C ALA A 48 -1.11 -16.91 -6.23
N ILE A 49 -1.29 -17.16 -7.53
CA ILE A 49 -2.50 -16.81 -8.29
C ILE A 49 -3.56 -17.89 -8.08
N TRP A 50 -3.18 -19.16 -8.15
CA TRP A 50 -4.07 -20.31 -7.94
C TRP A 50 -4.76 -20.24 -6.56
N LYS A 51 -4.02 -19.80 -5.52
CA LYS A 51 -4.55 -19.63 -4.15
C LYS A 51 -5.43 -18.38 -3.99
N ALA A 52 -5.30 -17.38 -4.85
CA ALA A 52 -6.01 -16.11 -4.72
C ALA A 52 -7.47 -16.17 -5.20
N GLY A 53 -7.88 -17.27 -5.86
CA GLY A 53 -9.24 -17.46 -6.33
C GLY A 53 -10.22 -17.75 -5.18
N ASP A 54 -11.30 -16.97 -5.09
CA ASP A 54 -12.41 -17.22 -4.18
C ASP A 54 -13.32 -18.34 -4.72
N SER A 55 -13.78 -19.28 -3.89
CA SER A 55 -14.37 -20.56 -4.34
C SER A 55 -15.75 -20.48 -5.02
N THR A 56 -16.25 -19.26 -5.28
CA THR A 56 -17.67 -19.00 -5.54
C THR A 56 -17.98 -18.43 -6.93
N THR A 57 -17.01 -18.30 -7.84
CA THR A 57 -17.27 -17.65 -9.14
C THR A 57 -16.94 -18.52 -10.34
N ASN A 58 -17.92 -18.69 -11.24
CA ASN A 58 -17.75 -19.27 -12.59
C ASN A 58 -16.60 -18.63 -13.38
N LEU A 59 -16.20 -17.40 -13.00
CA LEU A 59 -15.07 -16.69 -13.57
C LEU A 59 -13.74 -17.43 -13.33
N ILE A 60 -13.56 -18.03 -12.15
CA ILE A 60 -12.35 -18.78 -11.83
C ILE A 60 -12.28 -20.06 -12.66
N GLU A 61 -13.40 -20.78 -12.84
CA GLU A 61 -13.45 -21.92 -13.75
C GLU A 61 -13.08 -21.52 -15.18
N SER A 62 -13.56 -20.37 -15.67
CA SER A 62 -13.17 -19.84 -16.99
C SER A 62 -11.68 -19.53 -17.06
N VAL A 63 -11.09 -18.91 -16.03
CA VAL A 63 -9.66 -18.59 -16.00
C VAL A 63 -8.79 -19.85 -15.89
N HIS A 64 -9.23 -20.86 -15.13
CA HIS A 64 -8.56 -22.17 -15.11
C HIS A 64 -8.67 -22.88 -16.45
N SER A 65 -9.83 -22.84 -17.10
CA SER A 65 -10.02 -23.36 -18.45
C SER A 65 -9.09 -22.66 -19.43
N ASP A 66 -9.06 -21.32 -19.42
CA ASP A 66 -8.22 -20.54 -20.32
C ASP A 66 -6.73 -20.80 -20.07
N ALA A 67 -6.26 -20.70 -18.83
CA ALA A 67 -4.84 -20.86 -18.51
C ALA A 67 -4.30 -22.28 -18.76
N ASN A 68 -5.11 -23.32 -18.54
CA ASN A 68 -4.68 -24.70 -18.77
C ASN A 68 -4.95 -25.19 -20.21
N ARG A 69 -5.71 -24.42 -21.01
CA ARG A 69 -5.96 -24.73 -22.44
C ARG A 69 -5.22 -23.80 -23.41
N GLU A 70 -4.81 -22.60 -22.98
CA GLU A 70 -4.12 -21.65 -23.86
C GLU A 70 -2.75 -22.16 -24.28
N GLY A 71 -2.50 -22.10 -25.58
CA GLY A 71 -1.19 -22.35 -26.19
C GLY A 71 -0.80 -23.82 -26.41
N VAL A 72 -1.34 -24.77 -25.64
CA VAL A 72 -0.94 -26.20 -25.76
C VAL A 72 -2.03 -27.08 -26.39
N HIS A 73 -3.30 -26.64 -26.35
CA HIS A 73 -4.43 -27.40 -26.90
C HIS A 73 -5.48 -26.54 -27.62
N CYS A 74 -5.14 -25.31 -28.06
CA CYS A 74 -5.94 -24.69 -29.11
C CYS A 74 -5.86 -25.59 -30.34
N THR A 75 -7.01 -26.09 -30.81
CA THR A 75 -7.06 -26.69 -32.15
C THR A 75 -6.47 -25.68 -33.12
N LEU A 76 -5.74 -26.14 -34.14
CA LEU A 76 -5.17 -25.27 -35.17
C LEU A 76 -6.23 -24.28 -35.69
N LEU A 77 -7.48 -24.73 -35.79
CA LEU A 77 -8.65 -23.94 -36.14
C LEU A 77 -8.95 -22.82 -35.13
N GLY A 78 -8.93 -23.09 -33.83
CA GLY A 78 -9.15 -22.05 -32.79
C GLY A 78 -8.03 -21.01 -32.77
N GLY A 79 -6.78 -21.41 -32.99
CA GLY A 79 -5.66 -20.49 -33.19
C GLY A 79 -5.84 -19.60 -34.41
N LEU A 80 -6.22 -20.19 -35.55
CA LEU A 80 -6.51 -19.48 -36.79
C LEU A 80 -7.66 -18.48 -36.62
N GLN A 81 -8.76 -18.90 -35.99
CA GLN A 81 -9.92 -18.04 -35.75
C GLN A 81 -9.59 -16.86 -34.82
N LYS A 82 -8.84 -17.10 -33.73
CA LYS A 82 -8.37 -16.02 -32.85
C LYS A 82 -7.43 -15.07 -33.60
N GLY A 83 -6.49 -15.59 -34.40
CA GLY A 83 -5.59 -14.79 -35.24
C GLY A 83 -6.37 -13.93 -36.23
N GLN A 84 -7.32 -14.52 -36.95
CA GLN A 84 -8.17 -13.81 -37.89
C GLN A 84 -9.01 -12.70 -37.21
N ALA A 85 -9.55 -12.97 -36.02
CA ALA A 85 -10.29 -11.98 -35.25
C ALA A 85 -9.38 -10.80 -34.82
N PHE A 86 -8.15 -11.09 -34.39
CA PHE A 86 -7.16 -10.07 -34.05
C PHE A 86 -6.78 -9.21 -35.26
N ASP A 87 -6.47 -9.84 -36.39
CA ASP A 87 -6.13 -9.13 -37.63
C ASP A 87 -7.29 -8.26 -38.13
N SER A 88 -8.52 -8.78 -38.07
CA SER A 88 -9.73 -8.03 -38.45
C SER A 88 -9.93 -6.79 -37.57
N LEU A 89 -9.72 -6.92 -36.25
CA LEU A 89 -9.78 -5.79 -35.32
C LEU A 89 -8.68 -4.77 -35.61
N LYS A 90 -7.46 -5.24 -35.95
CA LYS A 90 -6.33 -4.36 -36.26
C LYS A 90 -6.58 -3.56 -37.54
N ILE A 91 -7.06 -4.20 -38.60
CA ILE A 91 -7.42 -3.54 -39.87
C ILE A 91 -8.48 -2.47 -39.62
N ARG A 92 -9.59 -2.84 -38.95
CA ARG A 92 -10.67 -1.90 -38.66
C ARG A 92 -10.21 -0.71 -37.83
N THR A 93 -9.30 -0.94 -36.90
CA THR A 93 -8.68 0.14 -36.10
C THR A 93 -7.88 1.10 -36.96
N LEU A 94 -7.09 0.59 -37.92
CA LEU A 94 -6.33 1.42 -38.84
C LEU A 94 -7.25 2.20 -39.79
N GLU A 95 -8.30 1.57 -40.32
CA GLU A 95 -9.31 2.24 -41.15
C GLU A 95 -10.01 3.38 -40.39
N LEU A 96 -10.35 3.17 -39.12
CA LEU A 96 -10.94 4.21 -38.28
C LEU A 96 -9.96 5.37 -38.04
N GLN A 97 -8.68 5.06 -37.88
CA GLN A 97 -7.64 6.08 -37.73
C GLN A 97 -7.43 6.87 -39.02
N GLU A 98 -7.40 6.21 -40.19
CA GLU A 98 -7.20 6.87 -41.47
C GLU A 98 -8.41 7.72 -41.89
N ASN A 99 -9.62 7.18 -41.74
CA ASN A 99 -10.84 7.85 -42.21
C ASN A 99 -11.34 8.93 -41.24
N PHE A 100 -11.20 8.71 -39.93
CA PHE A 100 -11.79 9.58 -38.90
C PHE A 100 -10.75 10.16 -37.92
N GLY A 101 -9.48 9.78 -38.02
CA GLY A 101 -8.45 10.19 -37.05
C GLY A 101 -8.60 9.53 -35.67
N ILE A 102 -9.52 8.58 -35.51
CA ILE A 102 -9.83 7.95 -34.23
C ILE A 102 -8.75 6.92 -33.92
N ARG A 103 -7.97 7.17 -32.87
CA ARG A 103 -6.92 6.25 -32.41
C ARG A 103 -7.51 5.17 -31.48
N PRO A 104 -6.95 3.94 -31.48
CA PRO A 104 -7.36 2.89 -30.53
C PRO A 104 -7.07 3.23 -29.06
N THR A 105 -6.21 4.22 -28.81
CA THR A 105 -5.85 4.66 -27.46
C THR A 105 -6.22 6.12 -27.29
N TYR A 106 -6.73 6.46 -26.11
CA TYR A 106 -7.01 7.85 -25.72
C TYR A 106 -5.76 8.73 -25.62
N LEU A 107 -4.57 8.13 -25.70
CA LEU A 107 -3.29 8.83 -25.78
C LEU A 107 -3.04 9.19 -27.24
N SER A 108 -3.16 10.47 -27.58
CA SER A 108 -2.86 10.95 -28.93
C SER A 108 -1.36 10.79 -29.26
N GLY A 109 -0.51 10.61 -28.23
CA GLY A 109 0.94 10.53 -28.38
C GLY A 109 1.57 11.88 -28.75
N HIS A 110 0.76 12.95 -28.73
CA HIS A 110 1.22 14.29 -29.01
C HIS A 110 2.19 14.74 -27.89
N VAL A 111 3.22 15.52 -28.26
CA VAL A 111 4.28 15.95 -27.33
C VAL A 111 3.72 16.68 -26.11
N SER A 112 2.59 17.38 -26.26
CA SER A 112 1.91 18.06 -25.15
C SER A 112 1.41 17.11 -24.06
N GLU A 113 0.98 15.89 -24.38
CA GLU A 113 0.53 14.91 -23.38
C GLU A 113 1.69 14.41 -22.53
N ASN A 114 2.84 14.18 -23.17
CA ASN A 114 4.09 13.83 -22.47
C ASN A 114 4.56 14.98 -21.59
N ALA A 115 4.51 16.22 -22.11
CA ALA A 115 4.84 17.42 -21.35
C ALA A 115 3.92 17.58 -20.12
N PHE A 116 2.61 17.43 -20.29
CA PHE A 116 1.64 17.51 -19.19
C PHE A 116 1.87 16.42 -18.14
N THR A 117 2.11 15.18 -18.59
CA THR A 117 2.40 14.05 -17.68
C THR A 117 3.68 14.30 -16.89
N ASN A 118 4.72 14.84 -17.52
CA ASN A 118 5.97 15.19 -16.86
C ASN A 118 5.80 16.34 -15.87
N LEU A 119 5.05 17.39 -16.24
CA LEU A 119 4.70 18.49 -15.32
C LEU A 119 3.95 17.96 -14.10
N ARG A 120 2.95 17.11 -14.31
CA ARG A 120 2.18 16.47 -13.23
C ARG A 120 3.04 15.59 -12.34
N ARG A 121 3.98 14.83 -12.91
CA ARG A 121 4.96 14.03 -12.14
C ARG A 121 5.85 14.93 -11.29
N ARG A 122 6.36 16.03 -11.86
CA ARG A 122 7.20 16.99 -11.15
C ARG A 122 6.44 17.65 -9.99
N ASP A 123 5.22 18.11 -10.25
CA ASP A 123 4.34 18.70 -9.24
C ASP A 123 4.06 17.71 -8.10
N ASN A 124 3.70 16.47 -8.42
CA ASN A 124 3.48 15.43 -7.42
C ASN A 124 4.74 15.13 -6.59
N ALA A 125 5.92 15.11 -7.21
CA ALA A 125 7.18 14.91 -6.50
C ALA A 125 7.48 16.06 -5.54
N GLN A 126 7.32 17.30 -5.99
CA GLN A 126 7.46 18.50 -5.16
C GLN A 126 6.46 18.49 -4.00
N ARG A 127 5.19 18.22 -4.28
CA ARG A 127 4.14 18.13 -3.25
C ARG A 127 4.44 17.06 -2.21
N ARG A 128 4.93 15.88 -2.61
CA ARG A 128 5.35 14.82 -1.67
C ARG A 128 6.51 15.27 -0.80
N ALA A 129 7.51 15.96 -1.37
CA ALA A 129 8.63 16.49 -0.59
C ALA A 129 8.17 17.52 0.45
N LEU A 130 7.27 18.44 0.07
CA LEU A 130 6.70 19.43 1.00
C LEU A 130 5.86 18.75 2.10
N LEU A 131 5.06 17.74 1.77
CA LEU A 131 4.30 16.99 2.78
C LEU A 131 5.21 16.20 3.73
N ALA A 132 6.34 15.68 3.25
CA ALA A 132 7.33 15.04 4.11
C ALA A 132 7.98 16.05 5.09
N GLN A 133 8.25 17.27 4.63
CA GLN A 133 8.71 18.36 5.50
C GLN A 133 7.64 18.75 6.53
N ASP A 134 6.36 18.83 6.14
CA ASP A 134 5.25 19.05 7.09
C ASP A 134 5.21 17.99 8.20
N GLN A 135 5.43 16.72 7.84
CA GLN A 135 5.51 15.63 8.84
C GLN A 135 6.70 15.81 9.80
N GLN A 136 7.82 16.35 9.33
CA GLN A 136 8.95 16.69 10.20
C GLN A 136 8.57 17.83 11.16
N ILE A 137 7.87 18.85 10.67
CA ILE A 137 7.36 19.96 11.51
C ILE A 137 6.40 19.44 12.57
N VAL A 138 5.48 18.53 12.24
CA VAL A 138 4.57 17.92 13.23
C VAL A 138 5.35 17.17 14.32
N LYS A 139 6.32 16.34 13.92
CA LYS A 139 7.17 15.63 14.89
C LYS A 139 7.94 16.60 15.77
N PHE A 140 8.39 17.71 15.21
CA PHE A 140 9.10 18.75 15.94
C PHE A 140 8.19 19.49 16.93
N ASN A 141 6.99 19.87 16.50
CA ASN A 141 5.98 20.51 17.34
C ASN A 141 5.62 19.64 18.55
N ASN A 142 5.52 18.32 18.38
CA ASN A 142 5.32 17.40 19.51
C ASN A 142 6.48 17.43 20.52
N LYS A 143 7.72 17.62 20.06
CA LYS A 143 8.89 17.79 20.95
C LYS A 143 8.83 19.14 21.69
N ILE A 144 8.50 20.22 20.98
CA ILE A 144 8.31 21.55 21.61
C ILE A 144 7.25 21.43 22.70
N GLN A 145 6.08 20.86 22.38
CA GLN A 145 4.99 20.66 23.35
C GLN A 145 5.45 19.85 24.56
N SER A 146 6.13 18.72 24.34
CA SER A 146 6.62 17.87 25.44
C SER A 146 7.60 18.60 26.35
N SER A 147 8.49 19.42 25.78
CA SER A 147 9.44 20.24 26.54
C SER A 147 8.75 21.37 27.30
N TYR A 148 7.74 22.00 26.71
CA TYR A 148 6.92 23.02 27.35
C TYR A 148 6.14 22.44 28.52
N ASP A 149 5.48 21.29 28.35
CA ASP A 149 4.74 20.60 29.42
C ASP A 149 5.67 20.19 30.58
N ALA A 150 6.93 19.82 30.28
CA ALA A 150 7.94 19.53 31.31
C ALA A 150 8.31 20.79 32.12
N LEU A 151 8.49 21.92 31.45
CA LEU A 151 8.74 23.22 32.07
C LEU A 151 7.54 23.66 32.93
N THR A 152 6.32 23.56 32.41
CA THR A 152 5.08 23.88 33.14
C THR A 152 4.94 23.04 34.40
N ARG A 153 5.13 21.71 34.30
CA ARG A 153 5.12 20.83 35.48
C ARG A 153 6.19 21.16 36.51
N ALA A 154 7.39 21.58 36.07
CA ALA A 154 8.45 22.01 36.99
C ALA A 154 8.05 23.30 37.74
N ARG A 155 7.44 24.26 37.05
CA ARG A 155 6.91 25.49 37.65
C ARG A 155 5.76 25.22 38.62
N GLU A 156 4.82 24.35 38.25
CA GLU A 156 3.70 23.95 39.12
C GLU A 156 4.18 23.27 40.41
N ARG A 157 5.22 22.43 40.33
CA ARG A 157 5.83 21.80 41.52
C ARG A 157 6.42 22.83 42.48
N ILE A 158 7.07 23.88 41.95
CA ILE A 158 7.57 25.00 42.75
C ILE A 158 6.38 25.73 43.41
N ALA A 159 5.37 26.10 42.63
CA ALA A 159 4.20 26.82 43.14
C ALA A 159 3.45 26.04 44.22
N HIS A 160 3.22 24.74 44.00
CA HIS A 160 2.58 23.85 44.98
C HIS A 160 3.42 23.71 46.25
N LYS A 161 4.76 23.61 46.12
CA LYS A 161 5.65 23.52 47.30
C LYS A 161 5.69 24.83 48.09
N ILE A 162 5.56 25.98 47.43
CA ILE A 162 5.44 27.30 48.07
C ILE A 162 4.09 27.43 48.78
N GLN A 163 2.98 27.05 48.13
CA GLN A 163 1.62 27.15 48.71
C GLN A 163 1.36 26.18 49.87
N SER A 164 1.86 24.94 49.77
CA SER A 164 1.68 23.90 50.80
C SER A 164 2.31 24.22 52.16
N ASN A 165 3.25 25.18 52.22
CA ASN A 165 4.24 25.21 53.29
C ASN A 165 4.41 26.58 53.96
N TYR A 166 3.35 27.40 54.01
CA TYR A 166 3.30 28.67 54.77
C TYR A 166 3.70 28.58 56.27
N ALA A 167 4.02 27.39 56.81
CA ALA A 167 4.25 27.16 58.25
C ALA A 167 5.63 26.57 58.65
N ASN A 168 6.54 26.22 57.73
CA ASN A 168 7.84 25.60 58.11
C ASN A 168 9.05 26.33 57.50
N TYR A 169 10.09 26.59 58.31
CA TYR A 169 11.24 27.43 57.95
C TYR A 169 12.33 26.70 57.12
N ASP A 170 12.25 25.37 56.99
CA ASP A 170 13.32 24.51 56.44
C ASP A 170 13.28 24.34 54.90
N ILE A 171 12.76 25.35 54.19
CA ILE A 171 12.35 25.28 52.78
C ILE A 171 13.49 25.60 51.80
N SER A 172 14.53 26.29 52.25
CA SER A 172 15.54 26.91 51.39
C SER A 172 16.21 25.89 50.44
N GLU A 173 16.71 24.77 50.96
CA GLU A 173 17.46 23.81 50.14
C GLU A 173 16.56 23.03 49.16
N ALA A 174 15.35 22.66 49.59
CA ALA A 174 14.41 21.93 48.74
C ALA A 174 13.86 22.80 47.60
N VAL A 175 13.59 24.08 47.86
CA VAL A 175 13.15 25.03 46.84
C VAL A 175 14.29 25.40 45.90
N GLN A 176 15.52 25.56 46.40
CA GLN A 176 16.71 25.76 45.55
C GLN A 176 16.92 24.59 44.58
N LYS A 177 16.77 23.34 45.04
CA LYS A 177 16.82 22.16 44.17
C LYS A 177 15.72 22.19 43.09
N LEU A 178 14.50 22.60 43.44
CA LEU A 178 13.39 22.70 42.48
C LEU A 178 13.60 23.84 41.48
N LEU A 179 14.09 25.00 41.90
CA LEU A 179 14.46 26.12 41.02
C LEU A 179 15.51 25.68 40.01
N HIS A 180 16.57 25.01 40.46
CA HIS A 180 17.59 24.48 39.56
C HIS A 180 17.03 23.49 38.52
N THR A 181 16.06 22.65 38.91
CA THR A 181 15.40 21.74 37.95
C THR A 181 14.51 22.49 36.95
N ALA A 182 13.90 23.60 37.34
CA ALA A 182 13.10 24.43 36.45
C ALA A 182 13.98 25.23 35.47
N ASP A 183 15.13 25.75 35.92
CA ASP A 183 16.10 26.43 35.06
C ASP A 183 16.65 25.48 33.99
N LYS A 184 16.99 24.25 34.38
CA LYS A 184 17.43 23.22 33.43
C LYS A 184 16.34 22.85 32.43
N ALA A 185 15.07 22.82 32.85
CA ALA A 185 13.94 22.58 31.96
C ALA A 185 13.69 23.76 31.00
N LEU A 186 13.91 24.99 31.46
CA LEU A 186 13.86 26.21 30.65
C LEU A 186 14.95 26.22 29.58
N GLU A 187 16.19 25.95 29.95
CA GLU A 187 17.31 25.84 29.00
C GLU A 187 17.05 24.76 27.94
N ALA A 188 16.53 23.60 28.36
CA ALA A 188 16.16 22.53 27.44
C ALA A 188 15.04 22.95 26.48
N HIS A 189 14.02 23.65 26.95
CA HIS A 189 12.95 24.17 26.10
C HIS A 189 13.46 25.22 25.09
N LEU A 190 14.27 26.18 25.55
CA LEU A 190 14.85 27.22 24.68
C LEU A 190 15.74 26.61 23.59
N LYS A 191 16.53 25.60 23.94
CA LYS A 191 17.35 24.86 22.95
C LYS A 191 16.48 24.17 21.90
N VAL A 192 15.42 23.50 22.32
CA VAL A 192 14.46 22.85 21.40
C VAL A 192 13.75 23.88 20.53
N VAL A 193 13.44 25.08 21.03
CA VAL A 193 12.85 26.14 20.21
C VAL A 193 13.86 26.70 19.18
N ALA A 194 15.11 26.92 19.60
CA ALA A 194 16.18 27.40 18.72
C ALA A 194 16.50 26.40 17.58
N ASP A 195 16.55 25.10 17.88
CA ASP A 195 16.73 24.04 16.89
C ASP A 195 15.58 24.02 15.84
N GLY A 196 14.43 24.62 16.18
CA GLY A 196 13.27 24.71 15.29
C GLY A 196 13.37 25.78 14.22
N GLU A 197 14.23 26.78 14.39
CA GLU A 197 14.34 27.88 13.41
C GLU A 197 14.73 27.38 12.02
N GLU A 198 15.52 26.30 11.92
CA GLU A 198 15.93 25.70 10.65
C GLU A 198 14.77 25.02 9.89
N LEU A 199 13.68 24.70 10.60
CA LEU A 199 12.47 24.13 10.00
C LEU A 199 11.49 25.23 9.57
N ARG A 200 11.74 26.49 9.95
CA ARG A 200 10.87 27.63 9.66
C ARG A 200 10.94 27.95 8.16
N GLY A 201 9.78 27.99 7.50
CA GLY A 201 9.68 28.23 6.06
C GLY A 201 9.85 26.98 5.18
N LYS A 202 10.03 25.79 5.78
CA LYS A 202 9.92 24.50 5.06
C LYS A 202 8.46 24.04 5.02
N GLY A 203 8.16 23.10 4.13
CA GLY A 203 6.83 22.48 4.03
C GLY A 203 5.84 23.25 3.17
N THR A 204 4.57 22.87 3.26
CA THR A 204 3.48 23.46 2.45
C THR A 204 3.01 24.82 2.98
N GLY A 205 3.51 25.25 4.14
CA GLY A 205 3.05 26.44 4.85
C GLY A 205 1.72 26.27 5.58
N LYS A 206 1.08 25.09 5.50
CA LYS A 206 -0.15 24.78 6.26
C LYS A 206 0.13 24.48 7.73
N ILE A 207 1.32 23.97 8.03
CA ILE A 207 1.74 23.63 9.39
C ILE A 207 2.90 24.54 9.74
N ALA A 208 2.68 25.40 10.74
CA ALA A 208 3.71 26.26 11.29
C ALA A 208 4.34 25.62 12.53
N ILE A 209 5.54 26.09 12.87
CA ILE A 209 6.22 25.71 14.11
C ILE A 209 5.51 26.37 15.28
N LEU A 210 5.27 25.61 16.35
CA LEU A 210 4.68 26.16 17.57
C LEU A 210 5.67 27.10 18.26
N SER A 211 5.23 28.32 18.55
CA SER A 211 5.94 29.28 19.39
C SER A 211 5.16 29.49 20.69
N PHE A 212 5.70 29.03 21.81
CA PHE A 212 5.13 29.33 23.13
C PHE A 212 5.80 30.59 23.66
N ASN A 213 5.02 31.65 23.84
CA ASN A 213 5.49 32.86 24.51
C ASN A 213 5.58 32.58 26.01
N LEU A 214 6.76 32.73 26.60
CA LEU A 214 7.02 32.58 28.03
C LEU A 214 6.53 33.79 28.87
N GLY A 215 5.58 34.58 28.34
CA GLY A 215 5.27 35.94 28.78
C GLY A 215 3.96 36.18 29.51
N ASP A 216 3.14 35.16 29.79
CA ASP A 216 1.92 35.26 30.60
C ASP A 216 2.02 34.42 31.88
#